data_AF-A0A1M5GXG8-F1
#
_entry.id   AF-A0A1M5GXG8-F1
#
_cell.length_a   1.000
_cell.length_b   1.000
_cell.length_c   1.000
_cell.angle_alpha   90.00
_cell.angle_beta   90.00
_cell.angle_gamma   90.00
#
_symmetry.space_group_name_H-M   'P 1'
#
loop_
_entity.id
_entity.type
_entity.pdbx_description
1 polymer ?
#
loop_
_entity_poly.entity_id
_entity_poly.type
_entity_poly.pdbx_seq_one_letter_code
_entity_poly.pdbx_strand_id
1 'polypeptide(L)'
;MEKKIYNYLWLTAIVVFSGLTTSAFAQSVGINTNLPTGTLDVFSEGNSNLTKNIEIVNSANVNLLTLLDNGYMGIGTSIPSVRLDLRGTSGASNIIGIGNTNLSASTAKAGALKYVDDTKELQYSDGTQWMILEADMVRDCVIAENSYNLMTCPDNTTTQLGNWITVYDPTSTFDPVTGVFTAPKTGLYTATFSIHMVITVVAAGSYLEGQWIASNGKTIKCTNSFPIAGGFMAAITCSGTITLSAGDTLYPQIFHNMGIEKHLRIYGDSLSPASDLNFNNLSIVIQ
;
A
#
# COMPACT_ATOMS: atom_id res chain seq x y z
N MET A 1 -62.34 -66.96 -41.55
CA MET A 1 -62.41 -65.53 -41.17
C MET A 1 -61.58 -65.21 -39.92
N GLU A 2 -61.26 -66.20 -39.08
CA GLU A 2 -60.57 -66.02 -37.78
C GLU A 2 -59.07 -65.67 -37.85
N LYS A 3 -58.32 -66.17 -38.85
CA LYS A 3 -56.87 -65.87 -38.99
C LYS A 3 -56.55 -64.40 -39.25
N LYS A 4 -57.48 -63.64 -39.84
CA LYS A 4 -57.27 -62.19 -40.11
C LYS A 4 -57.44 -61.36 -38.84
N ILE A 5 -58.35 -61.74 -37.94
CA ILE A 5 -58.63 -61.01 -36.69
C ILE A 5 -57.45 -61.14 -35.70
N TYR A 6 -56.82 -62.32 -35.62
CA TYR A 6 -55.64 -62.53 -34.78
C TYR A 6 -54.42 -61.70 -35.23
N ASN A 7 -54.25 -61.51 -36.53
CA ASN A 7 -53.16 -60.68 -37.07
C ASN A 7 -53.40 -59.19 -36.83
N TYR A 8 -54.65 -58.71 -36.86
CA TYR A 8 -54.97 -57.32 -36.50
C TYR A 8 -54.79 -57.08 -35.00
N LEU A 9 -55.18 -58.03 -34.14
CA LEU A 9 -54.98 -57.94 -32.70
C LEU A 9 -53.49 -57.91 -32.31
N TRP A 10 -52.66 -58.74 -32.96
CA TRP A 10 -51.20 -58.72 -32.78
C TRP A 10 -50.54 -57.44 -33.31
N LEU A 11 -50.98 -56.91 -34.47
CA LEU A 11 -50.49 -55.63 -34.98
C LEU A 11 -50.86 -54.47 -34.05
N THR A 12 -52.09 -54.44 -33.53
CA THR A 12 -52.51 -53.41 -32.57
C THR A 12 -51.76 -53.52 -31.24
N ALA A 13 -51.46 -54.73 -30.76
CA ALA A 13 -50.66 -54.92 -29.55
C ALA A 13 -49.21 -54.44 -29.74
N ILE A 14 -48.60 -54.70 -30.91
CA ILE A 14 -47.25 -54.22 -31.24
C ILE A 14 -47.23 -52.70 -31.37
N VAL A 15 -48.22 -52.08 -32.02
CA VAL A 15 -48.31 -50.61 -32.17
C VAL A 15 -48.57 -49.90 -30.84
N VAL A 16 -49.39 -50.48 -29.95
CA VAL A 16 -49.64 -49.95 -28.61
C VAL A 16 -48.42 -50.13 -27.69
N PHE A 17 -47.66 -51.22 -27.83
CA PHE A 17 -46.44 -51.46 -27.04
C PHE A 17 -45.21 -50.69 -27.56
N SER A 18 -45.15 -50.39 -28.87
CA SER A 18 -44.09 -49.55 -29.48
C SER A 18 -44.33 -48.05 -29.33
N GLY A 19 -45.55 -47.63 -28.96
CA GLY A 19 -45.89 -46.23 -28.65
C GLY A 19 -45.48 -45.78 -27.23
N LEU A 20 -44.93 -46.68 -26.43
CA LEU A 20 -44.56 -46.47 -25.02
C LEU A 20 -43.05 -46.26 -24.80
N THR A 21 -42.31 -45.87 -25.83
CA THR A 21 -40.92 -45.41 -25.71
C THR A 21 -40.81 -43.92 -26.01
N THR A 22 -41.54 -43.10 -25.25
CA THR A 22 -41.25 -41.66 -25.20
C THR A 22 -39.91 -41.47 -24.49
N SER A 23 -38.94 -40.98 -25.24
CA SER A 23 -37.61 -40.53 -24.83
C SER A 23 -37.59 -39.80 -23.48
N ALA A 24 -37.18 -40.48 -22.42
CA ALA A 24 -36.85 -39.88 -21.13
C ALA A 24 -35.38 -39.39 -21.13
N PHE A 25 -35.07 -38.36 -21.92
CA PHE A 25 -33.73 -37.76 -21.93
C PHE A 25 -33.82 -36.23 -21.98
N ALA A 26 -34.25 -35.65 -20.85
CA ALA A 26 -33.90 -34.34 -20.30
C ALA A 26 -34.95 -34.02 -19.22
N GLN A 27 -34.83 -34.65 -18.06
CA GLN A 27 -35.69 -34.33 -16.92
C GLN A 27 -35.02 -33.22 -16.11
N SER A 28 -35.56 -32.01 -16.22
CA SER A 28 -35.28 -30.94 -15.26
C SER A 28 -35.75 -31.38 -13.88
N VAL A 29 -34.91 -31.20 -12.87
CA VAL A 29 -35.25 -31.50 -11.47
C VAL A 29 -35.81 -30.24 -10.84
N GLY A 30 -37.10 -30.25 -10.52
CA GLY A 30 -37.74 -29.23 -9.71
C GLY A 30 -37.78 -29.66 -8.25
N ILE A 31 -37.23 -28.84 -7.35
CA ILE A 31 -37.45 -28.92 -5.91
C ILE A 31 -38.47 -27.84 -5.58
N ASN A 32 -39.64 -28.27 -5.07
CA ASN A 32 -40.77 -27.39 -4.73
C ASN A 32 -41.36 -26.60 -5.93
N THR A 33 -41.17 -27.09 -7.15
CA THR A 33 -41.83 -26.59 -8.37
C THR A 33 -42.11 -27.74 -9.34
N ASN A 34 -43.26 -27.70 -10.01
CA ASN A 34 -43.62 -28.63 -11.09
C ASN A 34 -43.35 -28.08 -12.50
N LEU A 35 -42.91 -26.82 -12.58
CA LEU A 35 -42.54 -26.14 -13.82
C LEU A 35 -41.10 -25.63 -13.71
N PRO A 36 -40.10 -26.54 -13.60
CA PRO A 36 -38.71 -26.13 -13.49
C PRO A 36 -38.27 -25.38 -14.76
N THR A 37 -37.67 -24.22 -14.55
CA THR A 37 -37.18 -23.33 -15.63
C THR A 37 -35.71 -23.58 -15.99
N GLY A 38 -34.98 -24.33 -15.15
CA GLY A 38 -33.61 -24.77 -15.37
C GLY A 38 -33.45 -26.29 -15.25
N THR A 39 -32.23 -26.79 -15.45
CA THR A 39 -31.91 -28.22 -15.26
C THR A 39 -32.09 -28.67 -13.81
N LEU A 40 -31.75 -27.80 -12.85
CA LEU A 40 -32.10 -27.90 -11.44
C LEU A 40 -32.74 -26.58 -11.04
N ASP A 41 -34.00 -26.61 -10.63
CA ASP A 41 -34.76 -25.44 -10.19
C ASP A 41 -35.18 -25.65 -8.73
N VAL A 42 -34.69 -24.81 -7.83
CA VAL A 42 -35.01 -24.86 -6.40
C VAL A 42 -35.87 -23.65 -6.07
N PHE A 43 -37.17 -23.89 -5.96
CA PHE A 43 -38.14 -22.86 -5.66
C PHE A 43 -38.33 -22.75 -4.14
N SER A 44 -37.90 -21.65 -3.53
CA SER A 44 -38.09 -21.52 -2.09
C SER A 44 -39.56 -21.33 -1.71
N GLU A 45 -39.98 -21.95 -0.61
CA GLU A 45 -41.29 -21.75 -0.01
C GLU A 45 -41.39 -20.38 0.69
N GLY A 46 -40.27 -19.88 1.22
CA GLY A 46 -40.19 -18.59 1.89
C GLY A 46 -39.66 -17.46 1.00
N ASN A 47 -39.66 -16.23 1.54
CA ASN A 47 -39.08 -15.05 0.89
C ASN A 47 -38.35 -14.12 1.89
N SER A 48 -38.06 -14.62 3.10
CA SER A 48 -37.44 -13.85 4.19
C SER A 48 -36.04 -14.37 4.50
N ASN A 49 -35.37 -13.77 5.49
CA ASN A 49 -34.07 -14.24 5.99
C ASN A 49 -34.20 -15.29 7.12
N LEU A 50 -35.42 -15.75 7.42
CA LEU A 50 -35.69 -16.67 8.53
C LEU A 50 -35.49 -18.13 8.13
N THR A 51 -35.51 -18.42 6.84
CA THR A 51 -35.50 -19.77 6.26
C THR A 51 -34.45 -19.87 5.16
N LYS A 52 -33.95 -21.10 4.95
CA LYS A 52 -32.86 -21.41 4.01
C LYS A 52 -33.42 -22.12 2.79
N ASN A 53 -33.05 -21.65 1.60
CA ASN A 53 -33.37 -22.29 0.33
C ASN A 53 -32.39 -23.45 0.07
N ILE A 54 -31.09 -23.22 0.30
CA ILE A 54 -30.05 -24.25 0.17
C ILE A 54 -29.16 -24.22 1.41
N GLU A 55 -28.90 -25.40 1.98
CA GLU A 55 -27.91 -25.60 3.03
C GLU A 55 -27.01 -26.78 2.70
N ILE A 56 -25.70 -26.56 2.80
CA ILE A 56 -24.69 -27.61 2.67
C ILE A 56 -23.89 -27.63 3.97
N VAL A 57 -23.87 -28.80 4.62
CA VAL A 57 -23.14 -29.05 5.87
C VAL A 57 -22.16 -30.21 5.68
N ASN A 58 -21.06 -30.20 6.43
CA ASN A 58 -20.13 -31.33 6.45
C ASN A 58 -20.60 -32.44 7.41
N SER A 59 -19.86 -33.55 7.47
CA SER A 59 -20.18 -34.70 8.36
C SER A 59 -20.12 -34.37 9.86
N ALA A 60 -19.55 -33.22 10.25
CA ALA A 60 -19.55 -32.71 11.60
C ALA A 60 -20.67 -31.68 11.86
N ASN A 61 -21.63 -31.54 10.93
CA ASN A 61 -22.71 -30.54 10.97
C ASN A 61 -22.24 -29.08 10.96
N VAL A 62 -21.04 -28.81 10.43
CA VAL A 62 -20.57 -27.44 10.21
C VAL A 62 -21.12 -26.93 8.88
N ASN A 63 -21.70 -25.73 8.90
CA ASN A 63 -22.23 -25.08 7.71
C ASN A 63 -21.09 -24.69 6.75
N LEU A 64 -21.17 -25.18 5.51
CA LEU A 64 -20.24 -24.85 4.43
C LEU A 64 -20.82 -23.77 3.52
N LEU A 65 -22.10 -23.91 3.16
CA LEU A 65 -22.83 -22.96 2.33
C LEU A 65 -24.25 -22.79 2.85
N THR A 66 -24.72 -21.55 2.85
CA THR A 66 -26.11 -21.18 3.10
C THR A 66 -26.58 -20.26 2.00
N LEU A 67 -27.75 -20.54 1.44
CA LEU A 67 -28.51 -19.58 0.64
C LEU A 67 -29.85 -19.37 1.34
N LEU A 68 -30.09 -18.17 1.84
CA LEU A 68 -31.37 -17.77 2.42
C LEU A 68 -32.41 -17.50 1.32
N ASP A 69 -33.69 -17.56 1.68
CA ASP A 69 -34.79 -17.33 0.73
C ASP A 69 -34.82 -15.91 0.16
N ASN A 70 -34.26 -14.94 0.90
CA ASN A 70 -34.06 -13.58 0.42
C ASN A 70 -32.83 -13.40 -0.50
N GLY A 71 -32.13 -14.50 -0.82
CA GLY A 71 -30.98 -14.53 -1.72
C GLY A 71 -29.63 -14.15 -1.08
N TYR A 72 -29.54 -14.12 0.25
CA TYR A 72 -28.27 -13.88 0.93
C TYR A 72 -27.49 -15.19 1.00
N MET A 73 -26.27 -15.18 0.47
CA MET A 73 -25.38 -16.33 0.44
C MET A 73 -24.30 -16.21 1.51
N GLY A 74 -24.24 -17.19 2.40
CA GLY A 74 -23.15 -17.38 3.36
C GLY A 74 -22.23 -18.50 2.92
N ILE A 75 -20.90 -18.29 2.98
CA ILE A 75 -19.92 -19.38 2.90
C ILE A 75 -19.23 -19.47 4.25
N GLY A 76 -19.41 -20.61 4.94
CA GLY A 76 -18.96 -20.78 6.32
C GLY A 76 -19.80 -20.05 7.38
N THR A 77 -20.97 -19.50 7.01
CA THR A 77 -21.92 -18.86 7.92
C THR A 77 -23.37 -19.22 7.59
N SER A 78 -24.14 -19.52 8.63
CA SER A 78 -25.56 -19.88 8.53
C SER A 78 -26.51 -18.69 8.63
N ILE A 79 -26.01 -17.51 8.96
CA ILE A 79 -26.80 -16.28 9.15
C ILE A 79 -26.09 -15.12 8.42
N PRO A 80 -26.04 -15.14 7.08
CA PRO A 80 -25.42 -14.06 6.31
C PRO A 80 -26.14 -12.73 6.55
N SER A 81 -25.39 -11.68 6.86
CA SER A 81 -25.96 -10.33 7.09
C SER A 81 -25.85 -9.40 5.88
N VAL A 82 -25.16 -9.85 4.83
CA VAL A 82 -25.01 -9.18 3.53
C VAL A 82 -25.20 -10.22 2.41
N ARG A 83 -25.38 -9.78 1.17
CA ARG A 83 -25.72 -10.67 0.04
C ARG A 83 -24.69 -11.77 -0.22
N LEU A 84 -23.40 -11.48 -0.04
CA LEU A 84 -22.33 -12.46 -0.03
C LEU A 84 -21.55 -12.28 1.26
N ASP A 85 -21.70 -13.20 2.20
CA ASP A 85 -21.10 -13.13 3.52
C ASP A 85 -20.12 -14.29 3.71
N LEU A 86 -18.86 -13.96 3.93
CA LEU A 86 -17.79 -14.95 4.16
C LEU A 86 -17.34 -14.97 5.62
N ARG A 87 -18.03 -14.24 6.52
CA ARG A 87 -17.66 -14.14 7.94
C ARG A 87 -18.10 -15.41 8.68
N GLY A 88 -17.22 -16.40 8.76
CA GLY A 88 -17.45 -17.64 9.52
C GLY A 88 -16.97 -17.58 10.97
N THR A 89 -17.55 -18.42 11.84
CA THR A 89 -17.26 -18.49 13.29
C THR A 89 -16.14 -19.48 13.67
N SER A 90 -15.66 -20.30 12.73
CA SER A 90 -14.73 -21.42 13.00
C SER A 90 -13.56 -21.42 12.03
N GLY A 91 -12.39 -20.94 12.45
CA GLY A 91 -11.08 -21.19 11.81
C GLY A 91 -10.93 -20.86 10.33
N ALA A 92 -11.90 -20.18 9.72
CA ALA A 92 -11.97 -19.94 8.29
C ALA A 92 -11.15 -18.69 7.95
N SER A 93 -10.26 -18.82 6.96
CA SER A 93 -9.69 -17.66 6.27
C SER A 93 -10.83 -16.90 5.62
N ASN A 94 -11.38 -15.90 6.29
CA ASN A 94 -12.42 -14.98 5.79
C ASN A 94 -11.83 -14.03 4.72
N ILE A 95 -11.01 -14.59 3.82
CA ILE A 95 -10.28 -13.88 2.78
C ILE A 95 -11.02 -14.07 1.46
N ILE A 96 -11.15 -12.98 0.71
CA ILE A 96 -11.49 -13.06 -0.70
C ILE A 96 -10.17 -13.13 -1.45
N GLY A 97 -9.91 -14.26 -2.10
CA GLY A 97 -8.85 -14.32 -3.10
C GLY A 97 -9.26 -13.50 -4.31
N ILE A 98 -8.57 -12.38 -4.56
CA ILE A 98 -8.80 -11.54 -5.73
C ILE A 98 -7.69 -11.84 -6.74
N GLY A 99 -8.06 -12.26 -7.95
CA GLY A 99 -7.12 -12.52 -9.04
C GLY A 99 -6.77 -11.26 -9.83
N ASN A 100 -5.86 -11.40 -10.79
CA ASN A 100 -5.57 -10.37 -11.79
C ASN A 100 -6.38 -10.60 -13.08
N THR A 101 -6.43 -9.61 -13.97
CA THR A 101 -7.02 -9.72 -15.31
C THR A 101 -6.35 -8.78 -16.30
N ASN A 102 -6.27 -9.22 -17.57
CA ASN A 102 -5.79 -8.41 -18.70
C ASN A 102 -6.93 -7.64 -19.39
N LEU A 103 -8.17 -7.74 -18.90
CA LEU A 103 -9.29 -7.00 -19.46
C LEU A 103 -9.13 -5.48 -19.23
N SER A 104 -9.58 -4.70 -20.21
CA SER A 104 -9.80 -3.26 -20.00
C SER A 104 -10.87 -3.05 -18.93
N ALA A 105 -10.77 -1.93 -18.19
CA ALA A 105 -11.78 -1.53 -17.22
C ALA A 105 -13.18 -1.43 -17.84
N SER A 106 -13.27 -0.97 -19.09
CA SER A 106 -14.53 -0.92 -19.85
C SER A 106 -15.15 -2.29 -20.16
N THR A 107 -14.34 -3.34 -20.26
CA THR A 107 -14.81 -4.71 -20.46
C THR A 107 -15.16 -5.37 -19.13
N ALA A 108 -14.35 -5.16 -18.09
CA ALA A 108 -14.60 -5.65 -16.74
C ALA A 108 -15.79 -4.96 -16.04
N LYS A 109 -16.18 -3.77 -16.53
CA LYS A 109 -17.24 -2.89 -16.00
C LYS A 109 -16.88 -2.24 -14.67
N ALA A 110 -17.65 -1.21 -14.31
CA ALA A 110 -17.47 -0.49 -13.07
C ALA A 110 -17.72 -1.40 -11.86
N GLY A 111 -16.89 -1.27 -10.83
CA GLY A 111 -16.97 -2.07 -9.60
C GLY A 111 -16.20 -3.39 -9.64
N ALA A 112 -15.59 -3.77 -10.77
CA ALA A 112 -14.68 -4.90 -10.81
C ALA A 112 -13.43 -4.62 -9.94
N LEU A 113 -12.96 -5.63 -9.22
CA LEU A 113 -11.73 -5.59 -8.42
C LEU A 113 -10.70 -6.53 -9.03
N LYS A 114 -9.43 -6.14 -8.96
CA LYS A 114 -8.31 -7.02 -9.31
C LYS A 114 -7.12 -6.77 -8.37
N TYR A 115 -6.31 -7.79 -8.20
CA TYR A 115 -5.02 -7.68 -7.52
C TYR A 115 -3.91 -7.78 -8.56
N VAL A 116 -3.04 -6.77 -8.61
CA VAL A 116 -1.88 -6.73 -9.52
C VAL A 116 -0.68 -7.24 -8.76
N ASP A 117 -0.26 -8.46 -9.06
CA ASP A 117 0.81 -9.11 -8.30
C ASP A 117 2.18 -8.42 -8.48
N ASP A 118 2.48 -7.86 -9.65
CA ASP A 118 3.76 -7.19 -9.89
C ASP A 118 3.99 -5.97 -8.97
N THR A 119 2.96 -5.13 -8.81
CA THR A 119 3.01 -3.91 -8.00
C THR A 119 2.46 -4.11 -6.58
N LYS A 120 1.92 -5.29 -6.27
CA LYS A 120 1.25 -5.61 -4.99
C LYS A 120 0.08 -4.65 -4.67
N GLU A 121 -0.66 -4.24 -5.70
CA GLU A 121 -1.74 -3.25 -5.60
C GLU A 121 -3.12 -3.90 -5.74
N LEU A 122 -4.08 -3.43 -4.95
CA LEU A 122 -5.49 -3.65 -5.23
C LEU A 122 -6.01 -2.53 -6.13
N GLN A 123 -6.66 -2.89 -7.24
CA GLN A 123 -7.24 -1.93 -8.17
C GLN A 123 -8.74 -2.16 -8.32
N TYR A 124 -9.50 -1.09 -8.52
CA TYR A 124 -10.91 -1.13 -8.90
C TYR A 124 -11.13 -0.48 -10.26
N SER A 125 -12.10 -0.99 -11.02
CA SER A 125 -12.50 -0.39 -12.29
C SER A 125 -13.60 0.65 -12.05
N ASP A 126 -13.44 1.86 -12.59
CA ASP A 126 -14.50 2.87 -12.65
C ASP A 126 -15.39 2.72 -13.92
N GLY A 127 -15.14 1.68 -14.72
CA GLY A 127 -15.79 1.44 -16.01
C GLY A 127 -15.06 2.05 -17.21
N THR A 128 -14.02 2.85 -16.98
CA THR A 128 -13.17 3.45 -18.02
C THR A 128 -11.70 3.11 -17.81
N GLN A 129 -11.22 3.16 -16.57
CA GLN A 129 -9.84 2.94 -16.15
C GLN A 129 -9.75 2.09 -14.87
N TRP A 130 -8.56 1.55 -14.63
CA TRP A 130 -8.21 0.88 -13.39
C TRP A 130 -7.59 1.88 -12.42
N MET A 131 -8.19 2.01 -11.24
CA MET A 131 -7.80 2.92 -10.19
C MET A 131 -7.20 2.14 -9.03
N ILE A 132 -6.09 2.60 -8.46
CA ILE A 132 -5.47 1.98 -7.29
C ILE A 132 -6.29 2.35 -6.04
N LEU A 133 -6.66 1.34 -5.25
CA LEU A 133 -7.17 1.55 -3.90
C LEU A 133 -5.95 1.64 -2.98
N GLU A 134 -5.75 2.82 -2.41
CA GLU A 134 -4.51 3.27 -1.75
C GLU A 134 -3.90 2.18 -0.85
N ALA A 135 -2.66 1.80 -1.16
CA ALA A 135 -1.83 1.00 -0.27
C ALA A 135 -1.18 1.94 0.75
N ASP A 136 -1.35 1.66 2.04
CA ASP A 136 -0.59 2.30 3.11
C ASP A 136 0.90 1.95 2.94
N MET A 137 1.60 2.78 2.17
CA MET A 137 3.04 2.66 2.01
C MET A 137 3.70 3.43 3.15
N VAL A 138 4.62 2.76 3.86
CA VAL A 138 5.48 3.39 4.88
C VAL A 138 6.01 4.70 4.32
N ARG A 139 5.64 5.83 4.95
CA ARG A 139 6.15 7.14 4.55
C ARG A 139 7.61 7.22 4.91
N ASP A 140 8.44 7.54 3.92
CA ASP A 140 9.86 7.64 4.15
C ASP A 140 10.21 8.88 4.98
N CYS A 141 10.94 8.66 6.06
CA CYS A 141 11.33 9.69 7.01
C CYS A 141 12.71 9.33 7.54
N VAL A 142 13.64 10.26 7.37
CA VAL A 142 15.00 10.18 7.89
C VAL A 142 15.11 11.16 9.05
N ILE A 143 15.66 10.70 10.16
CA ILE A 143 16.12 11.53 11.27
C ILE A 143 17.53 11.06 11.59
N ALA A 144 18.49 12.00 11.58
CA ALA A 144 19.86 11.71 11.94
C ALA A 144 20.45 12.85 12.77
N GLU A 145 21.42 12.52 13.61
CA GLU A 145 22.08 13.46 14.51
C GLU A 145 23.60 13.37 14.40
N ASN A 146 24.31 14.42 14.79
CA ASN A 146 25.75 14.36 14.98
C ASN A 146 26.13 14.99 16.32
N SER A 147 26.34 14.12 17.30
CA SER A 147 26.75 14.48 18.66
C SER A 147 28.18 14.04 19.01
N TYR A 148 28.83 13.22 18.17
CA TYR A 148 30.10 12.56 18.55
C TYR A 148 31.15 12.53 17.44
N ASN A 149 30.76 12.68 16.17
CA ASN A 149 31.66 12.47 15.06
C ASN A 149 32.16 13.83 14.55
N LEU A 150 33.47 14.04 14.64
CA LEU A 150 34.09 15.27 14.16
C LEU A 150 33.81 15.49 12.66
N MET A 151 33.33 16.68 12.34
CA MET A 151 33.10 17.14 10.97
C MET A 151 33.76 18.49 10.79
N THR A 152 34.91 18.49 10.10
CA THR A 152 35.70 19.68 9.84
C THR A 152 35.21 20.40 8.59
N CYS A 153 35.13 21.72 8.68
CA CYS A 153 34.61 22.63 7.67
C CYS A 153 35.68 23.70 7.39
N PRO A 154 36.55 23.51 6.37
CA PRO A 154 37.60 24.46 6.03
C PRO A 154 37.03 25.84 5.63
N ASP A 155 37.80 26.89 5.89
CA ASP A 155 37.43 28.25 5.48
C ASP A 155 37.41 28.39 3.95
N ASN A 156 36.48 29.20 3.44
CA ASN A 156 36.29 29.46 2.01
C ASN A 156 36.11 28.19 1.15
N THR A 157 35.56 27.12 1.74
CA THR A 157 35.36 25.84 1.07
C THR A 157 33.96 25.32 1.34
N THR A 158 33.33 24.70 0.32
CA THR A 158 32.07 23.99 0.50
C THR A 158 32.35 22.60 1.07
N THR A 159 31.66 22.24 2.15
CA THR A 159 31.77 20.95 2.83
C THR A 159 30.43 20.24 2.81
N GLN A 160 30.37 19.06 2.19
CA GLN A 160 29.24 18.15 2.33
C GLN A 160 29.21 17.60 3.75
N LEU A 161 28.06 17.71 4.41
CA LEU A 161 27.90 17.28 5.79
C LEU A 161 27.60 15.79 5.84
N GLY A 162 28.51 15.02 6.44
CA GLY A 162 28.40 13.58 6.67
C GLY A 162 28.62 13.20 8.13
N ASN A 163 29.06 11.96 8.34
CA ASN A 163 29.36 11.40 9.67
C ASN A 163 28.18 11.49 10.67
N TRP A 164 26.97 11.34 10.17
CA TRP A 164 25.75 11.32 10.97
C TRP A 164 25.60 9.99 11.71
N ILE A 165 24.69 9.98 12.69
CA ILE A 165 24.19 8.80 13.38
C ILE A 165 22.69 8.73 13.06
N THR A 166 22.27 7.69 12.35
CA THR A 166 20.87 7.49 12.01
C THR A 166 20.07 7.15 13.25
N VAL A 167 19.04 7.96 13.55
CA VAL A 167 18.09 7.73 14.64
C VAL A 167 16.85 7.01 14.10
N TYR A 168 16.39 7.38 12.92
CA TYR A 168 15.22 6.81 12.27
C TYR A 168 15.40 6.82 10.75
N ASP A 169 15.30 5.66 10.11
CA ASP A 169 15.25 5.48 8.65
C ASP A 169 14.67 4.08 8.37
N PRO A 170 13.33 3.94 8.29
CA PRO A 170 12.68 2.64 8.16
C PRO A 170 12.86 2.02 6.77
N THR A 171 13.29 2.80 5.77
CA THR A 171 13.43 2.33 4.38
C THR A 171 14.89 2.22 3.93
N SER A 172 15.84 2.56 4.81
CA SER A 172 17.28 2.49 4.55
C SER A 172 17.71 3.32 3.32
N THR A 173 17.16 4.52 3.20
CA THR A 173 17.39 5.46 2.09
C THR A 173 18.49 6.47 2.37
N PHE A 174 19.03 6.52 3.58
CA PHE A 174 20.07 7.46 4.00
C PHE A 174 21.42 6.79 4.29
N ASP A 175 22.48 7.27 3.66
CA ASP A 175 23.85 6.93 4.02
C ASP A 175 24.38 7.91 5.08
N PRO A 176 24.52 7.50 6.35
CA PRO A 176 24.96 8.38 7.42
C PRO A 176 26.42 8.84 7.29
N VAL A 177 27.28 8.08 6.61
CA VAL A 177 28.69 8.44 6.46
C VAL A 177 28.83 9.62 5.50
N THR A 178 28.10 9.58 4.38
CA THR A 178 28.18 10.63 3.35
C THR A 178 27.11 11.72 3.51
N GLY A 179 26.04 11.47 4.29
CA GLY A 179 24.90 12.36 4.42
C GLY A 179 23.97 12.37 3.20
N VAL A 180 24.06 11.36 2.33
CA VAL A 180 23.28 11.28 1.08
C VAL A 180 22.00 10.50 1.32
N PHE A 181 20.88 11.13 1.00
CA PHE A 181 19.56 10.53 0.91
C PHE A 181 19.25 10.15 -0.55
N THR A 182 18.61 9.01 -0.78
CA THR A 182 18.10 8.59 -2.10
C THR A 182 16.58 8.46 -2.06
N ALA A 183 15.89 9.26 -2.88
CA ALA A 183 14.42 9.30 -2.89
C ALA A 183 13.83 7.94 -3.32
N PRO A 184 13.05 7.24 -2.46
CA PRO A 184 12.49 5.94 -2.82
C PRO A 184 11.32 6.04 -3.82
N LYS A 185 10.68 7.21 -3.92
CA LYS A 185 9.55 7.45 -4.82
C LYS A 185 9.52 8.90 -5.29
N THR A 186 8.81 9.15 -6.38
CA THR A 186 8.59 10.52 -6.86
C THR A 186 7.63 11.25 -5.93
N GLY A 187 8.00 12.44 -5.45
CA GLY A 187 7.18 13.19 -4.51
C GLY A 187 7.76 14.53 -4.09
N LEU A 188 7.04 15.21 -3.19
CA LEU A 188 7.48 16.44 -2.53
C LEU A 188 8.10 16.08 -1.17
N TYR A 189 9.35 16.48 -0.99
CA TYR A 189 10.11 16.22 0.23
C TYR A 189 10.30 17.51 1.02
N THR A 190 10.20 17.44 2.33
CA THR A 190 10.61 18.51 3.25
C THR A 190 11.94 18.10 3.87
N ALA A 191 12.98 18.89 3.64
CA ALA A 191 14.32 18.63 4.15
C ALA A 191 14.75 19.75 5.09
N THR A 192 15.27 19.40 6.26
CA THR A 192 15.74 20.34 7.28
C THR A 192 17.03 19.84 7.88
N PHE A 193 18.05 20.69 7.98
CA PHE A 193 19.16 20.43 8.89
C PHE A 193 19.35 21.64 9.80
N SER A 194 19.80 21.38 11.02
CA SER A 194 20.27 22.39 11.96
C SER A 194 21.66 22.00 12.41
N ILE A 195 22.62 22.91 12.28
CA ILE A 195 23.97 22.70 12.75
C ILE A 195 24.46 23.87 13.59
N HIS A 196 25.33 23.56 14.54
CA HIS A 196 26.02 24.52 15.39
C HIS A 196 27.51 24.19 15.36
N MET A 197 28.35 25.20 15.14
CA MET A 197 29.80 25.06 15.18
C MET A 197 30.33 25.34 16.57
N VAL A 198 31.51 24.81 16.90
CA VAL A 198 32.20 25.16 18.15
C VAL A 198 32.39 26.69 18.27
N ILE A 199 32.35 27.22 19.49
CA ILE A 199 32.61 28.64 19.73
C ILE A 199 34.06 28.95 19.37
N THR A 200 34.26 29.81 18.39
CA THR A 200 35.59 30.28 17.99
C THR A 200 35.48 31.63 17.28
N VAL A 201 36.63 32.17 16.84
CA VAL A 201 36.70 33.44 16.13
C VAL A 201 35.92 33.38 14.81
N VAL A 202 35.10 34.40 14.59
CA VAL A 202 34.36 34.69 13.37
C VAL A 202 34.77 36.08 12.88
N ALA A 203 35.20 36.17 11.61
CA ALA A 203 35.59 37.42 10.98
C ALA A 203 34.38 38.34 10.69
N ALA A 204 34.60 39.65 10.70
CA ALA A 204 33.59 40.63 10.28
C ALA A 204 33.31 40.53 8.77
N GLY A 205 32.08 40.78 8.35
CA GLY A 205 31.68 40.71 6.94
C GLY A 205 31.68 39.29 6.38
N SER A 206 31.55 38.28 7.25
CA SER A 206 31.50 36.86 6.86
C SER A 206 30.08 36.30 6.90
N TYR A 207 29.90 35.09 6.38
CA TYR A 207 28.63 34.37 6.44
C TYR A 207 28.85 32.85 6.51
N LEU A 208 27.82 32.17 7.00
CA LEU A 208 27.61 30.74 6.93
C LEU A 208 26.42 30.49 6.00
N GLU A 209 26.62 29.73 4.95
CA GLU A 209 25.59 29.30 4.02
C GLU A 209 25.33 27.81 4.19
N GLY A 210 24.06 27.45 4.28
CA GLY A 210 23.58 26.08 4.34
C GLY A 210 22.82 25.77 3.07
N GLN A 211 23.05 24.58 2.51
CA GLN A 211 22.44 24.18 1.25
C GLN A 211 21.96 22.73 1.29
N TRP A 212 20.82 22.49 0.68
CA TRP A 212 20.42 21.16 0.23
C TRP A 212 20.66 21.05 -1.27
N ILE A 213 21.40 20.03 -1.70
CA ILE A 213 21.71 19.79 -3.11
C ILE A 213 21.02 18.53 -3.58
N ALA A 214 20.14 18.67 -4.57
CA ALA A 214 19.57 17.52 -5.27
C ALA A 214 20.30 17.22 -6.56
N SER A 215 20.45 15.94 -6.89
CA SER A 215 21.01 15.46 -8.17
C SER A 215 20.27 15.97 -9.41
N ASN A 216 18.98 16.31 -9.26
CA ASN A 216 18.17 16.89 -10.34
C ASN A 216 18.40 18.41 -10.56
N GLY A 217 19.40 18.99 -9.90
CA GLY A 217 19.81 20.40 -10.05
C GLY A 217 19.01 21.39 -9.20
N LYS A 218 17.99 20.94 -8.45
CA LYS A 218 17.28 21.80 -7.50
C LYS A 218 18.10 21.97 -6.22
N THR A 219 17.98 23.14 -5.60
CA THR A 219 18.69 23.44 -4.35
C THR A 219 17.80 24.24 -3.41
N ILE A 220 18.03 24.07 -2.10
CA ILE A 220 17.52 24.97 -1.05
C ILE A 220 18.75 25.68 -0.48
N LYS A 221 18.67 27.00 -0.29
CA LYS A 221 19.78 27.79 0.27
C LYS A 221 19.29 28.65 1.43
N CYS A 222 20.11 28.71 2.47
CA CYS A 222 19.87 29.49 3.66
C CYS A 222 21.18 30.17 4.06
N THR A 223 21.12 31.36 4.65
CA THR A 223 22.32 32.13 5.01
C THR A 223 22.19 32.75 6.39
N ASN A 224 23.27 32.70 7.16
CA ASN A 224 23.44 33.46 8.39
C ASN A 224 24.69 34.36 8.26
N SER A 225 24.55 35.66 8.50
CA SER A 225 25.59 36.67 8.22
C SER A 225 26.15 37.29 9.49
N PHE A 226 27.45 37.58 9.49
CA PHE A 226 28.19 38.12 10.63
C PHE A 226 28.84 39.46 10.26
N PRO A 227 28.18 40.61 10.55
CA PRO A 227 28.70 41.93 10.17
C PRO A 227 29.86 42.40 11.04
N ILE A 228 30.04 41.83 12.23
CA ILE A 228 31.07 42.21 13.21
C ILE A 228 31.85 40.97 13.62
N ALA A 229 33.15 41.14 13.89
CA ALA A 229 34.00 40.06 14.36
C ALA A 229 33.75 39.73 15.83
N GLY A 230 33.93 38.47 16.22
CA GLY A 230 33.79 38.05 17.61
C GLY A 230 33.95 36.54 17.81
N GLY A 231 33.77 36.09 19.04
CA GLY A 231 33.72 34.66 19.39
C GLY A 231 32.27 34.21 19.49
N PHE A 232 31.77 33.49 18.49
CA PHE A 232 30.36 33.08 18.43
C PHE A 232 30.23 31.59 18.15
N MET A 233 29.12 31.01 18.63
CA MET A 233 28.62 29.75 18.11
C MET A 233 27.90 30.02 16.79
N ALA A 234 28.60 29.90 15.66
CA ALA A 234 27.99 30.03 14.35
C ALA A 234 27.02 28.86 14.14
N ALA A 235 25.76 29.17 13.84
CA ALA A 235 24.71 28.19 13.66
C ALA A 235 23.88 28.50 12.43
N ILE A 236 23.31 27.47 11.82
CA ILE A 236 22.37 27.62 10.72
C ILE A 236 21.34 26.50 10.74
N THR A 237 20.08 26.88 10.53
CA THR A 237 19.01 25.95 10.19
C THR A 237 18.63 26.19 8.75
N CYS A 238 18.67 25.15 7.91
CA CYS A 238 18.24 25.24 6.53
C CYS A 238 17.11 24.25 6.24
N SER A 239 15.93 24.80 5.94
CA SER A 239 14.70 24.06 5.73
C SER A 239 14.00 24.50 4.45
N GLY A 240 13.39 23.56 3.75
CA GLY A 240 12.57 23.86 2.59
C GLY A 240 11.93 22.61 1.99
N THR A 241 11.10 22.83 0.98
CA THR A 241 10.49 21.74 0.20
C THR A 241 11.16 21.60 -1.16
N ILE A 242 11.33 20.35 -1.61
CA ILE A 242 11.99 20.03 -2.87
C ILE A 242 11.31 18.82 -3.51
N THR A 243 10.99 18.92 -4.81
CA THR A 243 10.41 17.78 -5.56
C THR A 243 11.53 16.92 -6.12
N LEU A 244 11.50 15.63 -5.81
CA LEU A 244 12.45 14.61 -6.26
C LEU A 244 11.70 13.52 -7.04
N SER A 245 12.36 12.97 -8.05
CA SER A 245 11.96 11.74 -8.71
C SER A 245 12.54 10.53 -7.95
N ALA A 246 11.91 9.36 -8.10
CA ALA A 246 12.48 8.12 -7.56
C ALA A 246 13.93 7.92 -8.07
N GLY A 247 14.86 7.67 -7.15
CA GLY A 247 16.29 7.54 -7.43
C GLY A 247 17.10 8.85 -7.39
N ASP A 248 16.45 10.02 -7.35
CA ASP A 248 17.17 11.29 -7.15
C ASP A 248 17.82 11.30 -5.76
N THR A 249 19.07 11.75 -5.69
CA THR A 249 19.76 11.98 -4.41
C THR A 249 19.58 13.41 -3.89
N LEU A 250 19.64 13.57 -2.57
CA LEU A 250 19.62 14.83 -1.82
C LEU A 250 20.66 14.78 -0.69
N TYR A 251 21.46 15.83 -0.51
CA TYR A 251 22.41 15.88 0.61
C TYR A 251 22.60 17.32 1.15
N PRO A 252 22.95 17.47 2.44
CA PRO A 252 23.25 18.75 3.04
C PRO A 252 24.72 19.13 2.83
N GLN A 253 24.98 20.40 2.56
CA GLN A 253 26.33 20.96 2.55
C GLN A 253 26.33 22.38 3.09
N ILE A 254 27.51 22.86 3.48
CA ILE A 254 27.70 24.22 3.94
C ILE A 254 28.89 24.88 3.26
N PHE A 255 28.86 26.21 3.23
CA PHE A 255 30.01 27.04 2.88
C PHE A 255 30.15 28.11 3.96
N HIS A 256 31.38 28.48 4.31
CA HIS A 256 31.61 29.66 5.13
C HIS A 256 32.93 30.35 4.79
N ASN A 257 33.02 31.63 5.12
CA ASN A 257 34.21 32.47 4.96
C ASN A 257 34.56 33.20 6.28
N MET A 258 34.42 32.51 7.41
CA MET A 258 34.56 33.09 8.74
C MET A 258 36.01 33.29 9.19
N GLY A 259 36.98 33.05 8.31
CA GLY A 259 38.39 33.43 8.42
C GLY A 259 39.31 32.35 9.00
N ILE A 260 38.76 31.27 9.55
CA ILE A 260 39.50 30.08 10.02
C ILE A 260 38.62 28.84 9.86
N GLU A 261 39.26 27.68 9.80
CA GLU A 261 38.60 26.37 9.85
C GLU A 261 37.63 26.27 11.06
N LYS A 262 36.51 25.61 10.82
CA LYS A 262 35.46 25.33 11.82
C LYS A 262 35.24 23.82 11.92
N HIS A 263 34.61 23.38 12.99
CA HIS A 263 34.01 22.06 13.05
C HIS A 263 32.66 22.13 13.76
N LEU A 264 31.81 21.13 13.48
CA LEU A 264 30.54 20.99 14.18
C LEU A 264 30.78 20.78 15.67
N ARG A 265 29.92 21.37 16.49
CA ARG A 265 29.95 21.21 17.94
C ARG A 265 29.56 19.79 18.31
N ILE A 266 30.40 19.09 19.05
CA ILE A 266 30.17 17.70 19.48
C ILE A 266 30.39 17.53 20.99
N TYR A 267 30.01 16.37 21.51
CA TYR A 267 30.22 15.99 22.90
C TYR A 267 31.68 16.14 23.31
N GLY A 268 31.93 16.96 24.33
CA GLY A 268 33.27 17.23 24.85
C GLY A 268 33.82 18.62 24.54
N ASP A 269 33.13 19.41 23.72
CA ASP A 269 33.55 20.78 23.37
C ASP A 269 33.38 21.77 24.53
N SER A 270 32.57 21.44 25.52
CA SER A 270 32.36 22.25 26.72
C SER A 270 32.80 21.55 28.01
N LEU A 271 32.99 22.36 29.06
CA LEU A 271 33.24 21.87 30.43
C LEU A 271 32.06 21.09 31.03
N SER A 272 30.88 21.13 30.39
CA SER A 272 29.68 20.37 30.77
C SER A 272 29.17 19.59 29.55
N PRO A 273 29.84 18.49 29.18
CA PRO A 273 29.70 17.88 27.85
C PRO A 273 28.32 17.28 27.58
N ALA A 274 27.54 16.98 28.61
CA ALA A 274 26.14 16.58 28.44
C ALA A 274 25.27 17.67 27.78
N SER A 275 25.69 18.94 27.87
CA SER A 275 25.02 20.04 27.18
C SER A 275 25.30 20.06 25.67
N ASP A 276 26.30 19.32 25.17
CA ASP A 276 26.75 19.32 23.78
C ASP A 276 26.05 18.28 22.89
N LEU A 277 25.08 17.54 23.43
CA LEU A 277 24.31 16.55 22.67
C LEU A 277 23.19 17.22 21.86
N ASN A 278 22.91 16.66 20.67
CA ASN A 278 21.75 16.95 19.83
C ASN A 278 21.70 18.35 19.21
N PHE A 279 22.81 19.09 19.25
CA PHE A 279 22.95 20.38 18.57
C PHE A 279 22.85 20.27 17.05
N ASN A 280 23.40 19.18 16.48
CA ASN A 280 23.38 18.95 15.05
C ASN A 280 22.42 17.83 14.70
N ASN A 281 21.46 18.13 13.85
CA ASN A 281 20.46 17.16 13.40
C ASN A 281 20.01 17.47 11.97
N LEU A 282 19.48 16.46 11.31
CA LEU A 282 18.76 16.60 10.06
C LEU A 282 17.51 15.73 10.05
N SER A 283 16.55 16.15 9.24
CA SER A 283 15.37 15.38 8.88
C SER A 283 15.00 15.55 7.42
N ILE A 284 14.51 14.48 6.82
CA ILE A 284 13.96 14.45 5.47
C ILE A 284 12.66 13.67 5.53
N VAL A 285 11.55 14.29 5.11
CA VAL A 285 10.21 13.68 5.21
C VAL A 285 9.49 13.82 3.87
N ILE A 286 8.95 12.73 3.34
CA ILE A 286 8.04 12.81 2.19
C ILE A 286 6.63 13.22 2.64
N GLN A 287 6.03 14.17 1.90
CA GLN A 287 4.66 14.63 2.14
C GLN A 287 3.62 13.64 1.61
#